data_AF-B3S060-F1
#
_entry.id   AF-B3S060-F1
#
_cell.length_a   1.000
_cell.length_b   1.000
_cell.length_c   1.000
_cell.angle_alpha   90.00
_cell.angle_beta   90.00
_cell.angle_gamma   90.00
#
_symmetry.space_group_name_H-M   'P 1'
#
loop_
_entity.id
_entity.type
_entity.pdbx_description
1 polymer ?
#
loop_
_entity_poly.entity_id
_entity_poly.type
_entity_poly.pdbx_seq_one_letter_code
_entity_poly.pdbx_strand_id
1 'polypeptide(L)'
;MATSQKLSKTQARNRKRREEVKNSKKGNVTSANSAASTINGAENEGIEFEEELAWAIQQLELGIISNKDKKEAVEYSQKLLRILQSKKTPETKKKILLRQTFGDYKMKVKQSLLEQATASMKISQSSIKKINPEKKVGRVYRKSYTLQNANSGKNVDEKSTKDQAFKFNFLEENIEQ
;
A
#
# COMPACT_ATOMS: atom_id res chain seq x y z
N MET A 1 -65.16 -34.24 15.91
CA MET A 1 -63.99 -33.76 16.65
C MET A 1 -63.03 -34.93 16.87
N ALA A 2 -61.88 -34.94 16.21
CA ALA A 2 -60.77 -35.84 16.51
C ALA A 2 -59.47 -35.15 16.06
N THR A 3 -58.65 -34.75 17.02
CA THR A 3 -57.40 -34.02 16.86
C THR A 3 -56.27 -34.97 16.44
N SER A 4 -55.60 -34.67 15.32
CA SER A 4 -54.38 -35.36 14.90
C SER A 4 -53.15 -34.63 15.46
N GLN A 5 -52.55 -35.21 16.49
CA GLN A 5 -51.17 -34.95 16.89
C GLN A 5 -50.25 -35.85 16.07
N LYS A 6 -49.25 -35.29 15.37
CA LYS A 6 -48.07 -36.05 14.93
C LYS A 6 -46.80 -35.33 15.37
N LEU A 7 -46.05 -36.08 16.18
CA LEU A 7 -44.80 -35.73 16.83
C LEU A 7 -43.63 -35.54 15.84
N SER A 8 -42.68 -34.76 16.32
CA SER A 8 -41.34 -34.45 15.83
C SER A 8 -40.50 -35.66 15.40
N LYS A 9 -39.76 -35.52 14.28
CA LYS A 9 -38.60 -36.35 13.96
C LYS A 9 -37.30 -35.60 14.26
N THR A 10 -36.69 -36.03 15.35
CA THR A 10 -35.35 -35.72 15.84
C THR A 10 -34.25 -36.28 14.91
N GLN A 11 -33.23 -35.46 14.69
CA GLN A 11 -31.79 -35.75 14.58
C GLN A 11 -31.35 -37.24 14.55
N ALA A 12 -30.54 -37.64 13.56
CA ALA A 12 -29.33 -38.48 13.72
C ALA A 12 -28.82 -39.08 12.38
N ARG A 13 -27.50 -38.93 12.15
CA ARG A 13 -26.57 -39.85 11.42
C ARG A 13 -26.76 -39.93 9.89
N ASN A 14 -25.72 -39.69 9.08
CA ASN A 14 -24.71 -40.71 8.79
C ASN A 14 -23.37 -40.14 8.30
N ARG A 15 -22.34 -40.33 9.14
CA ARG A 15 -20.92 -40.47 8.78
C ARG A 15 -20.75 -41.71 7.90
N LYS A 16 -20.34 -41.58 6.62
CA LYS A 16 -19.52 -42.59 5.91
C LYS A 16 -19.11 -42.12 4.51
N ARG A 17 -17.91 -41.56 4.36
CA ARG A 17 -17.13 -41.70 3.12
C ARG A 17 -15.65 -41.37 3.37
N ARG A 18 -14.91 -42.40 3.79
CA ARG A 18 -13.45 -42.47 3.81
C ARG A 18 -13.06 -43.74 3.06
N GLU A 19 -11.92 -43.66 2.39
CA GLU A 19 -11.01 -44.74 1.95
C GLU A 19 -10.91 -44.97 0.45
N GLU A 20 -9.91 -44.32 -0.15
CA GLU A 20 -8.83 -44.85 -1.00
C GLU A 20 -8.06 -43.60 -1.48
N VAL A 21 -6.84 -43.30 -1.03
CA VAL A 21 -5.59 -43.96 -1.39
C VAL A 21 -4.58 -43.81 -0.23
N LYS A 22 -4.10 -44.95 0.29
CA LYS A 22 -2.83 -45.07 1.01
C LYS A 22 -1.77 -45.40 -0.05
N ASN A 23 -0.56 -44.84 0.02
CA ASN A 23 0.63 -45.60 0.39
C ASN A 23 1.95 -44.84 0.16
N SER A 24 2.82 -44.92 1.18
CA SER A 24 4.29 -44.80 1.19
C SER A 24 4.91 -43.44 0.82
N LYS A 25 5.88 -42.89 1.57
CA LYS A 25 7.05 -43.58 2.12
C LYS A 25 7.63 -42.84 3.34
N LYS A 26 7.97 -43.65 4.33
CA LYS A 26 8.62 -43.36 5.61
C LYS A 26 10.10 -43.05 5.39
N GLY A 27 10.60 -41.99 6.03
CA GLY A 27 12.02 -41.69 6.20
C GLY A 27 12.22 -41.05 7.57
N ASN A 28 12.67 -41.86 8.51
CA ASN A 28 12.95 -41.51 9.90
C ASN A 28 14.39 -40.97 9.99
N VAL A 29 14.58 -39.76 10.49
CA VAL A 29 15.84 -39.36 11.15
C VAL A 29 15.47 -38.61 12.41
N THR A 30 15.61 -39.30 13.53
CA THR A 30 15.79 -38.73 14.86
C THR A 30 17.00 -37.80 14.84
N SER A 31 16.79 -36.52 15.11
CA SER A 31 17.81 -35.69 15.73
C SER A 31 17.14 -34.92 16.87
N ALA A 32 17.34 -35.45 18.06
CA ALA A 32 17.17 -34.72 19.29
C ALA A 32 18.09 -33.49 19.24
N ASN A 33 17.50 -32.29 19.21
CA ASN A 33 18.03 -31.05 19.76
C ASN A 33 17.07 -29.91 19.41
N SER A 34 16.12 -29.62 20.31
CA SER A 34 15.52 -28.28 20.49
C SER A 34 14.66 -28.27 21.75
N ALA A 35 15.25 -28.68 22.88
CA ALA A 35 14.67 -28.48 24.20
C ALA A 35 15.27 -27.25 24.92
N ALA A 36 15.87 -26.31 24.16
CA ALA A 36 16.59 -25.16 24.69
C ALA A 36 16.16 -23.79 24.12
N SER A 37 14.97 -23.68 23.50
CA SER A 37 14.47 -22.39 22.96
C SER A 37 13.08 -21.99 23.48
N THR A 38 12.68 -22.47 24.65
CA THR A 38 11.37 -22.14 25.24
C THR A 38 11.27 -20.72 25.79
N ILE A 39 12.39 -19.98 25.90
CA ILE A 39 12.39 -18.60 26.39
C ILE A 39 12.50 -17.58 25.23
N ASN A 40 13.28 -17.88 24.18
CA ASN A 40 13.48 -16.97 23.03
C ASN A 40 12.49 -17.20 21.87
N GLY A 41 11.73 -18.31 21.87
CA GLY A 41 10.79 -18.64 20.80
C GLY A 41 9.55 -17.73 20.79
N ALA A 42 9.04 -17.36 21.96
CA ALA A 42 7.87 -16.49 22.07
C ALA A 42 8.15 -15.06 21.57
N GLU A 43 9.36 -14.55 21.83
CA GLU A 43 9.77 -13.22 21.39
C GLU A 43 10.05 -13.19 19.88
N ASN A 44 10.75 -14.20 19.34
CA ASN A 44 10.98 -14.29 17.90
C ASN A 44 9.68 -14.47 17.10
N GLU A 45 8.73 -15.28 17.57
CA GLU A 45 7.42 -15.41 16.92
C GLU A 45 6.62 -14.11 16.93
N GLY A 46 6.78 -13.30 17.98
CA GLY A 46 6.18 -11.95 18.07
C GLY A 46 6.78 -11.01 17.03
N ILE A 47 8.11 -10.93 16.97
CA ILE A 47 8.84 -10.09 16.01
C ILE A 47 8.52 -10.52 14.56
N GLU A 48 8.54 -11.81 14.25
CA GLU A 48 8.17 -12.33 12.94
C GLU A 48 6.73 -11.94 12.55
N PHE A 49 5.79 -12.00 13.49
CA PHE A 49 4.41 -11.63 13.22
C PHE A 49 4.25 -10.12 12.98
N GLU A 50 5.01 -9.28 13.67
CA GLU A 50 5.00 -7.83 13.44
C GLU A 50 5.51 -7.48 12.04
N GLU A 51 6.59 -8.13 11.59
CA GLU A 51 7.10 -7.98 10.21
C GLU A 51 6.07 -8.44 9.17
N GLU A 52 5.45 -9.59 9.41
CA GLU A 52 4.37 -10.11 8.57
C GLU A 52 3.19 -9.12 8.48
N LEU A 53 2.81 -8.52 9.61
CA LEU A 53 1.74 -7.54 9.70
C LEU A 53 2.08 -6.25 8.96
N ALA A 54 3.30 -5.74 9.13
CA ALA A 54 3.77 -4.53 8.46
C ALA A 54 3.77 -4.71 6.94
N TRP A 55 4.28 -5.85 6.45
CA TRP A 55 4.25 -6.19 5.03
C TRP A 55 2.81 -6.22 4.50
N ALA A 56 1.89 -6.86 5.23
CA ALA A 56 0.50 -6.95 4.81
C ALA A 56 -0.20 -5.57 4.73
N ILE A 57 0.09 -4.67 5.68
CA ILE A 57 -0.42 -3.29 5.65
C ILE A 57 0.05 -2.59 4.38
N GLN A 58 1.36 -2.66 4.09
CA GLN A 58 1.94 -2.07 2.88
C GLN A 58 1.28 -2.64 1.61
N GLN A 59 1.03 -3.94 1.55
CA GLN A 59 0.34 -4.55 0.39
C GLN A 59 -1.10 -4.05 0.22
N LEU A 60 -1.84 -3.86 1.31
CA LEU A 60 -3.21 -3.33 1.25
C LEU A 60 -3.22 -1.86 0.79
N GLU A 61 -2.28 -1.05 1.27
CA GLU A 61 -2.15 0.35 0.87
C GLU A 61 -1.77 0.49 -0.61
N LEU A 62 -0.77 -0.27 -1.08
CA LEU A 62 -0.42 -0.35 -2.50
C LEU A 62 -1.61 -0.83 -3.35
N GLY A 63 -2.36 -1.81 -2.86
CA GLY A 63 -3.57 -2.31 -3.50
C GLY A 63 -4.65 -1.24 -3.66
N ILE A 64 -4.85 -0.38 -2.67
CA ILE A 64 -5.79 0.75 -2.75
C ILE A 64 -5.31 1.80 -3.76
N ILE A 65 -4.02 2.11 -3.76
CA ILE A 65 -3.43 3.09 -4.69
C ILE A 65 -3.54 2.59 -6.15
N SER A 66 -3.33 1.29 -6.37
CA SER A 66 -3.35 0.70 -7.72
C SER A 66 -4.75 0.38 -8.24
N ASN A 67 -5.72 0.06 -7.37
CA ASN A 67 -7.05 -0.43 -7.78
C ASN A 67 -8.17 0.58 -7.55
N LYS A 68 -7.91 1.88 -7.74
CA LYS A 68 -8.86 2.97 -7.46
C LYS A 68 -10.23 2.79 -8.14
N ASP A 69 -10.29 2.10 -9.27
CA ASP A 69 -11.52 1.87 -10.03
C ASP A 69 -12.42 0.78 -9.43
N LYS A 70 -11.85 -0.15 -8.65
CA LYS A 70 -12.57 -1.27 -8.04
C LYS A 70 -13.01 -0.93 -6.63
N LYS A 71 -14.11 -0.17 -6.51
CA LYS A 71 -14.65 0.34 -5.24
C LYS A 71 -14.81 -0.74 -4.16
N GLU A 72 -15.35 -1.91 -4.50
CA GLU A 72 -15.54 -3.01 -3.54
C GLU A 72 -14.22 -3.55 -2.96
N ALA A 73 -13.19 -3.68 -3.81
CA ALA A 73 -11.88 -4.15 -3.38
C ALA A 73 -11.17 -3.11 -2.50
N VAL A 74 -11.35 -1.83 -2.80
CA VAL A 74 -10.84 -0.72 -1.99
C VAL A 74 -11.51 -0.70 -0.62
N GLU A 75 -12.84 -0.76 -0.56
CA GLU A 75 -13.58 -0.78 0.70
C GLU A 75 -13.22 -2.00 1.57
N TYR A 76 -13.09 -3.17 0.94
CA TYR A 76 -12.64 -4.38 1.63
C TYR A 76 -11.23 -4.19 2.21
N SER A 77 -10.30 -3.68 1.41
CA SER A 77 -8.91 -3.43 1.86
C SER A 77 -8.86 -2.41 3.01
N GLN A 78 -9.67 -1.37 2.97
CA GLN A 78 -9.80 -0.39 4.06
C GLN A 78 -10.37 -1.03 5.34
N LYS A 79 -11.36 -1.91 5.24
CA LYS A 79 -11.90 -2.66 6.39
C LYS A 79 -10.83 -3.55 7.02
N LEU A 80 -10.05 -4.25 6.20
CA LEU A 80 -8.93 -5.08 6.65
C LEU A 80 -7.88 -4.24 7.37
N LEU A 81 -7.47 -3.09 6.81
CA LEU A 81 -6.51 -2.18 7.45
C LEU A 81 -6.96 -1.78 8.86
N ARG A 82 -8.24 -1.40 9.02
CA ARG A 82 -8.79 -1.07 10.35
C ARG A 82 -8.69 -2.23 11.34
N ILE A 83 -8.94 -3.46 10.90
CA ILE A 83 -8.86 -4.65 11.77
C ILE A 83 -7.42 -4.97 12.15
N LEU A 84 -6.50 -4.90 11.18
CA LEU A 84 -5.08 -5.22 11.34
C LEU A 84 -4.34 -4.18 12.19
N GLN A 85 -4.65 -2.88 12.03
CA GLN A 85 -4.05 -1.79 12.82
C GLN A 85 -4.63 -1.67 14.23
N SER A 86 -5.84 -2.19 14.47
CA SER A 86 -6.45 -2.17 15.79
C SER A 86 -5.64 -2.97 16.81
N LYS A 87 -5.27 -2.32 17.92
CA LYS A 87 -4.64 -2.95 19.09
C LYS A 87 -5.61 -3.85 19.86
N LYS A 88 -6.92 -3.66 19.70
CA LYS A 88 -7.96 -4.46 20.37
C LYS A 88 -8.19 -5.81 19.69
N THR A 89 -7.73 -5.99 18.46
CA THR A 89 -7.91 -7.23 17.71
C THR A 89 -6.87 -8.26 18.17
N PRO A 90 -7.29 -9.46 18.66
CA PRO A 90 -6.35 -10.51 19.01
C PRO A 90 -5.51 -10.95 17.80
N GLU A 91 -4.23 -11.24 18.01
CA GLU A 91 -3.31 -11.64 16.94
C GLU A 91 -3.76 -12.87 16.16
N THR A 92 -4.37 -13.85 16.84
CA THR A 92 -4.92 -15.04 16.18
C THR A 92 -5.91 -14.67 15.08
N LYS A 93 -6.76 -13.65 15.31
CA LYS A 93 -7.71 -13.17 14.30
C LYS A 93 -7.00 -12.47 13.15
N LYS A 94 -5.96 -11.67 13.44
CA LYS A 94 -5.12 -11.05 12.41
C LYS A 94 -4.44 -12.11 11.54
N LYS A 95 -3.84 -13.14 12.14
CA LYS A 95 -3.20 -14.28 11.44
C LYS A 95 -4.17 -15.02 10.53
N ILE A 96 -5.39 -15.30 11.00
CA ILE A 96 -6.44 -15.95 10.19
C ILE A 96 -6.82 -15.07 9.01
N LEU A 97 -7.03 -13.76 9.25
CA LEU A 97 -7.42 -12.81 8.21
C LEU A 97 -6.33 -12.72 7.14
N LEU A 98 -5.07 -12.58 7.53
CA LEU A 98 -3.92 -12.56 6.61
C LEU A 98 -3.84 -13.83 5.75
N ARG A 99 -4.08 -14.99 6.36
CA ARG A 99 -4.11 -16.26 5.62
C ARG A 99 -5.29 -16.33 4.64
N GLN A 100 -6.46 -15.82 5.03
CA GLN A 100 -7.63 -15.79 4.15
C GLN A 100 -7.43 -14.85 2.97
N THR A 101 -6.73 -13.72 3.16
CA THR A 101 -6.58 -12.68 2.14
C THR A 101 -5.42 -12.94 1.20
N PHE A 102 -4.28 -13.37 1.73
CA PHE A 102 -3.03 -13.51 0.99
C PHE A 102 -2.60 -14.97 0.77
N GLY A 103 -3.26 -15.94 1.42
CA GLY A 103 -2.83 -17.34 1.43
C GLY A 103 -1.63 -17.54 2.34
N ASP A 104 -0.60 -18.24 1.86
CA ASP A 104 0.66 -18.44 2.60
C ASP A 104 1.54 -17.18 2.57
N TYR A 105 1.10 -16.15 3.29
CA TYR A 105 1.76 -14.84 3.34
C TYR A 105 3.18 -14.89 3.93
N LYS A 106 3.48 -15.83 4.82
CA LYS A 106 4.81 -15.99 5.44
C LYS A 106 5.92 -16.12 4.41
N MET A 107 5.69 -16.87 3.33
CA MET A 107 6.66 -17.04 2.25
C MET A 107 6.84 -15.74 1.46
N LYS A 108 5.75 -15.00 1.22
CA LYS A 108 5.77 -13.71 0.50
C LYS A 108 6.52 -12.64 1.29
N VAL A 109 6.38 -12.62 2.61
CA VAL A 109 7.10 -11.71 3.50
C VAL A 109 8.61 -11.96 3.40
N LYS A 110 9.05 -13.23 3.53
CA LYS A 110 10.46 -13.60 3.39
C LYS A 110 11.04 -13.23 2.04
N GLN A 111 10.29 -13.47 0.97
CA GLN A 111 10.70 -13.09 -0.38
C GLN A 111 10.83 -11.57 -0.53
N SER A 112 9.85 -10.82 -0.02
CA SER A 112 9.87 -9.35 -0.10
C SER A 112 11.00 -8.74 0.71
N LEU A 113 11.31 -9.29 1.89
CA LEU A 113 12.43 -8.83 2.71
C LEU A 113 13.76 -9.08 2.00
N LEU A 114 13.91 -10.25 1.37
CA LEU A 114 15.09 -10.56 0.55
C LEU A 114 15.20 -9.57 -0.62
N GLU A 115 14.11 -9.33 -1.35
CA GLU A 115 14.09 -8.39 -2.47
C GLU A 115 14.48 -6.97 -2.02
N GLN A 116 13.91 -6.50 -0.92
CA GLN A 116 14.25 -5.21 -0.32
C GLN A 116 15.72 -5.13 0.08
N ALA A 117 16.29 -6.19 0.67
CA ALA A 117 17.71 -6.26 1.00
C ALA A 117 18.59 -6.20 -0.27
N THR A 118 18.22 -6.90 -1.34
CA THR A 118 18.97 -6.80 -2.61
C THR A 118 18.84 -5.42 -3.26
N ALA A 119 17.66 -4.79 -3.17
CA ALA A 119 17.42 -3.47 -3.71
C ALA A 119 18.21 -2.40 -2.95
N SER A 120 18.25 -2.47 -1.61
CA SER A 120 19.04 -1.54 -0.78
C SER A 120 20.53 -1.67 -1.08
N MET A 121 21.06 -2.88 -1.25
CA MET A 121 22.45 -3.09 -1.68
C MET A 121 22.75 -2.45 -3.04
N LYS A 122 21.85 -2.59 -4.02
CA LYS A 122 22.00 -1.95 -5.35
C LYS A 122 21.99 -0.43 -5.24
N ILE A 123 21.13 0.14 -4.39
CA ILE A 123 21.06 1.59 -4.15
C ILE A 123 22.36 2.09 -3.53
N SER A 124 22.89 1.39 -2.52
CA SER A 124 24.18 1.73 -1.90
C SER A 124 25.37 1.62 -2.85
N GLN A 125 25.30 0.72 -3.83
CA GLN A 125 26.32 0.57 -4.88
C GLN A 125 26.18 1.61 -6.01
N SER A 126 25.00 2.23 -6.16
CA SER A 126 24.81 3.30 -7.13
C SER A 126 25.38 4.61 -6.60
N SER A 127 26.63 4.92 -6.98
CA SER A 127 27.22 6.23 -6.71
C SER A 127 26.42 7.31 -7.44
N ILE A 128 25.77 8.22 -6.69
CA ILE A 128 25.11 9.40 -7.24
C ILE A 128 26.18 10.21 -7.97
N LYS A 129 26.13 10.22 -9.31
CA LYS A 129 26.99 11.09 -10.11
C LYS A 129 26.63 12.52 -9.74
N LYS A 130 27.51 13.20 -9.01
CA LYS A 130 27.44 14.65 -8.79
C LYS A 130 27.50 15.29 -10.17
N ILE A 131 26.33 15.69 -10.68
CA ILE A 131 26.27 16.52 -11.88
C ILE A 131 26.96 17.83 -11.52
N ASN A 132 28.10 18.08 -12.17
CA ASN A 132 28.77 19.37 -12.07
C ASN A 132 27.77 20.40 -12.62
N PRO A 133 27.38 21.45 -11.87
CA PRO A 133 26.55 22.51 -12.40
C PRO A 133 27.42 23.35 -13.34
N GLU A 134 27.82 22.79 -14.49
CA GLU A 134 28.15 23.64 -15.62
C GLU A 134 26.94 24.52 -15.87
N LYS A 135 27.18 25.82 -15.86
CA LYS A 135 26.18 26.88 -15.93
C LYS A 135 25.30 26.69 -17.17
N LYS A 136 24.25 25.88 -17.05
CA LYS A 136 23.19 25.79 -18.05
C LYS A 136 22.41 27.09 -17.93
N VAL A 137 22.87 28.10 -18.67
CA VAL A 137 22.13 29.34 -18.89
C VAL A 137 20.76 28.96 -19.46
N GLY A 138 19.73 29.06 -18.62
CA GLY A 138 18.35 28.84 -19.03
C GLY A 138 18.00 29.84 -20.12
N ARG A 139 17.68 29.37 -21.33
CA ARG A 139 17.24 30.23 -22.42
C ARG A 139 15.73 30.41 -22.30
N VAL A 140 15.32 31.61 -21.91
CA VAL A 140 13.89 31.99 -21.85
C VAL A 140 13.52 32.65 -23.18
N TYR A 141 12.49 32.13 -23.84
CA TYR A 141 11.91 32.75 -25.03
C TYR A 141 10.70 33.58 -24.60
N ARG A 142 10.76 34.89 -24.80
CA ARG A 142 9.59 35.76 -24.63
C ARG A 142 8.80 35.76 -25.93
N LYS A 143 7.50 35.49 -25.86
CA LYS A 143 6.61 35.58 -27.03
C LYS A 143 6.51 37.05 -27.45
N SER A 144 7.22 37.41 -28.52
CA SER A 144 7.11 38.73 -29.15
C SER A 144 6.16 38.62 -30.34
N TYR A 145 5.16 39.50 -30.39
CA TYR A 145 4.36 39.71 -31.58
C TYR A 145 5.06 40.80 -32.40
N THR A 146 5.65 40.44 -33.53
CA THR A 146 6.07 41.41 -34.54
C THR A 146 4.82 41.89 -35.25
N LEU A 147 4.40 43.13 -34.97
CA LEU A 147 3.50 43.83 -35.87
C LEU A 147 4.31 44.07 -37.15
N GLN A 148 3.99 43.33 -38.21
CA GLN A 148 4.39 43.73 -39.55
C GLN A 148 3.70 45.06 -39.82
N ASN A 149 4.41 46.17 -39.67
CA ASN A 149 3.98 47.41 -40.28
C ASN A 149 4.93 47.69 -41.43
N ALA A 150 4.43 47.40 -42.63
CA ALA A 150 4.97 47.98 -43.83
C ALA A 150 4.92 49.51 -43.71
N ASN A 151 5.97 50.14 -44.24
CA ASN A 151 6.08 51.55 -44.62
C ASN A 151 6.48 52.57 -43.54
N SER A 152 7.78 52.87 -43.59
CA SER A 152 8.36 54.22 -43.75
C SER A 152 7.74 55.40 -42.97
N GLY A 153 8.50 55.86 -41.98
CA GLY A 153 8.83 57.29 -41.87
C GLY A 153 8.03 58.17 -40.91
N LYS A 154 8.78 58.70 -39.92
CA LYS A 154 8.66 60.04 -39.29
C LYS A 154 7.56 60.30 -38.23
N ASN A 155 8.05 60.39 -36.98
CA ASN A 155 8.01 61.49 -36.00
C ASN A 155 6.70 62.07 -35.40
N VAL A 156 6.80 62.26 -34.06
CA VAL A 156 6.02 63.04 -33.07
C VAL A 156 4.51 62.84 -32.96
N ASP A 157 4.02 62.34 -31.81
CA ASP A 157 3.32 63.17 -30.82
C ASP A 157 2.82 62.35 -29.62
N GLU A 158 3.22 62.83 -28.45
CA GLU A 158 2.94 62.32 -27.11
C GLU A 158 1.45 62.49 -26.77
N LYS A 159 0.72 61.38 -26.60
CA LYS A 159 -0.57 61.36 -25.90
C LYS A 159 -0.64 60.23 -24.88
N SER A 160 -0.59 60.67 -23.63
CA SER A 160 -0.88 59.95 -22.39
C SER A 160 -2.02 58.93 -22.55
N THR A 161 -1.67 57.65 -22.42
CA THR A 161 -2.65 56.62 -22.07
C THR A 161 -2.22 56.04 -20.73
N LYS A 162 -2.94 56.46 -19.70
CA LYS A 162 -2.72 56.23 -18.28
C LYS A 162 -2.38 54.77 -17.98
N ASP A 163 -1.36 54.60 -17.16
CA ASP A 163 -0.94 53.36 -16.53
C ASP A 163 -2.13 52.67 -15.84
N GLN A 164 -2.75 51.68 -16.49
CA GLN A 164 -3.46 50.65 -15.75
C GLN A 164 -2.42 49.68 -15.19
N ALA A 165 -1.79 50.11 -14.10
CA ALA A 165 -0.97 49.24 -13.28
C ALA A 165 -1.81 48.04 -12.82
N PHE A 166 -1.40 46.85 -13.22
CA PHE A 166 -1.99 45.59 -12.82
C PHE A 166 -1.87 45.46 -11.28
N LYS A 167 -3.00 45.48 -10.56
CA LYS A 167 -3.03 45.43 -9.09
C LYS A 167 -3.62 44.11 -8.62
N PHE A 168 -2.85 43.36 -7.85
CA PHE A 168 -3.30 42.14 -7.18
C PHE A 168 -4.12 42.55 -5.95
N ASN A 169 -5.40 42.24 -5.93
CA ASN A 169 -6.24 42.44 -4.75
C ASN A 169 -6.09 41.23 -3.83
N PHE A 170 -5.12 41.28 -2.91
CA PHE A 170 -5.11 40.36 -1.78
C PHE A 170 -6.16 40.87 -0.78
N LEU A 171 -7.19 40.07 -0.55
CA LEU A 171 -8.13 40.29 0.54
C LEU A 171 -7.42 39.91 1.83
N GLU A 172 -6.94 40.90 2.57
CA GLU A 172 -6.57 40.72 3.97
C GLU A 172 -7.87 40.56 4.77
N GLU A 173 -8.14 39.34 5.24
CA GLU A 173 -9.11 39.12 6.31
C GLU A 173 -8.56 39.75 7.59
N ASN A 174 -9.20 40.83 8.04
CA ASN A 174 -8.93 41.44 9.35
C ASN A 174 -9.33 40.45 10.45
N ILE A 175 -8.33 39.87 11.11
CA ILE A 175 -8.51 39.24 12.42
C ILE A 175 -8.26 40.33 13.46
N GLU A 176 -9.32 41.01 13.89
CA GLU A 176 -9.26 41.85 15.10
C GLU A 176 -9.23 40.96 16.35
N GLN A 177 -8.36 41.32 17.30
CA GLN A 177 -8.21 40.73 18.63
C GLN A 177 -9.18 41.36 19.62
#